data_AF-A0A2G4EVQ3-F1
#
_entry.id   AF-A0A2G4EVQ3-F1
#
_cell.length_a   1.000
_cell.length_b   1.000
_cell.length_c   1.000
_cell.angle_alpha   90.00
_cell.angle_beta   90.00
_cell.angle_gamma   90.00
#
_symmetry.space_group_name_H-M   'P 1'
#
loop_
_entity.id
_entity.type
_entity.pdbx_description
1 polymer ?
#
loop_
_entity_poly.entity_id
_entity_poly.type
_entity_poly.pdbx_seq_one_letter_code
_entity_poly.pdbx_strand_id
1 'polypeptide(L)'
;MQSAIDLFRISITRVRDLIAVHNSLKAQASSVLDFSDMLRAALVLAVSALDYYIHEVVRIGMLEIHRGQRLEPPAFSGFQISLGNARAGINAGQNIDSWLEDEIRQRHSYKSFQQPNAIADAVRLICDKKLWEEVSMNMGSPAKDIKQQLSRIVDRRNKIAHEADIDPSYPIGDRWPIDELLVNEAVDFLEQVVESIHKIL
;
A
#
# COMPACT_ATOMS: atom_id res chain seq x y z
N MET A 1 3.71 15.91 1.41
CA MET A 1 3.01 14.60 1.35
C MET A 1 1.60 14.62 0.73
N GLN A 2 0.95 15.78 0.56
CA GLN A 2 -0.44 15.88 0.04
C GLN A 2 -0.66 15.18 -1.31
N SER A 3 0.30 15.28 -2.24
CA SER A 3 0.20 14.62 -3.54
C SER A 3 0.03 13.10 -3.45
N ALA A 4 0.64 12.45 -2.45
CA ALA A 4 0.55 11.01 -2.27
C ALA A 4 -0.86 10.56 -1.86
N ILE A 5 -1.49 11.28 -0.91
CA ILE A 5 -2.86 10.95 -0.47
C ILE A 5 -3.88 11.26 -1.57
N ASP A 6 -3.66 12.32 -2.36
CA ASP A 6 -4.55 12.65 -3.48
C ASP A 6 -4.50 11.55 -4.56
N LEU A 7 -3.30 11.07 -4.91
CA LEU A 7 -3.14 9.95 -5.85
C LEU A 7 -3.75 8.66 -5.31
N PHE A 8 -3.66 8.40 -4.00
CA PHE A 8 -4.33 7.27 -3.37
C PHE A 8 -5.86 7.37 -3.50
N ARG A 9 -6.45 8.51 -3.14
CA ARG A 9 -7.91 8.75 -3.24
C ARG A 9 -8.42 8.63 -4.67
N ILE A 10 -7.67 9.15 -5.65
CA ILE A 10 -7.96 8.98 -7.07
C ILE A 10 -7.96 7.49 -7.45
N SER A 11 -6.96 6.75 -6.97
CA SER A 11 -6.84 5.30 -7.24
C SER A 11 -8.00 4.51 -6.62
N ILE A 12 -8.38 4.81 -5.38
CA ILE A 12 -9.52 4.19 -4.71
C ILE A 12 -10.85 4.53 -5.39
N THR A 13 -11.01 5.76 -5.89
CA THR A 13 -12.20 6.13 -6.68
C THR A 13 -12.31 5.24 -7.92
N ARG A 14 -11.22 5.02 -8.65
CA ARG A 14 -11.20 4.12 -9.82
C ARG A 14 -11.50 2.67 -9.46
N VAL A 15 -11.07 2.21 -8.28
CA VAL A 15 -11.43 0.88 -7.75
C VAL A 15 -12.94 0.79 -7.51
N ARG A 16 -13.54 1.80 -6.88
CA ARG A 16 -15.00 1.87 -6.66
C ARG A 16 -15.77 1.92 -7.97
N ASP A 17 -15.27 2.65 -8.97
CA ASP A 17 -15.86 2.67 -10.31
C ASP A 17 -15.86 1.27 -10.94
N LEU A 18 -14.77 0.52 -10.82
CA LEU A 18 -14.70 -0.85 -11.33
C LEU A 18 -15.71 -1.78 -10.65
N ILE A 19 -15.89 -1.65 -9.33
CA ILE A 19 -16.92 -2.39 -8.57
C ILE A 19 -18.33 -1.99 -9.05
N ALA A 20 -18.58 -0.69 -9.28
CA ALA A 20 -19.86 -0.22 -9.80
C ALA A 20 -20.18 -0.76 -11.20
N VAL A 21 -19.18 -0.84 -12.09
CA VAL A 21 -19.33 -1.46 -13.42
C VAL A 21 -19.64 -2.95 -13.28
N HIS A 22 -18.93 -3.67 -12.40
CA HIS A 22 -19.23 -5.07 -12.09
C HIS A 22 -20.71 -5.24 -11.68
N ASN A 23 -21.19 -4.42 -10.75
CA ASN A 23 -22.56 -4.51 -10.22
C ASN A 23 -23.60 -4.24 -11.31
N SER A 24 -23.33 -3.23 -12.15
CA SER A 24 -24.19 -2.89 -13.29
C SER A 24 -24.29 -4.03 -14.31
N LEU A 25 -23.16 -4.67 -14.65
CA LEU A 25 -23.12 -5.80 -15.59
C LEU A 25 -23.82 -7.03 -14.99
N LYS A 26 -23.55 -7.35 -13.72
CA LYS A 26 -24.16 -8.49 -13.03
C LYS A 26 -25.69 -8.37 -12.93
N ALA A 27 -26.22 -7.15 -12.77
CA ALA A 27 -27.66 -6.92 -12.74
C ALA A 27 -28.35 -7.09 -14.11
N GLN A 28 -27.62 -6.92 -15.21
CA GLN A 28 -28.16 -6.97 -16.57
C GLN A 28 -27.89 -8.31 -17.29
N ALA A 29 -26.86 -9.04 -16.86
CA ALA A 29 -26.44 -10.27 -17.50
C ALA A 29 -27.25 -11.49 -17.04
N SER A 30 -27.30 -12.50 -17.91
CA SER A 30 -27.73 -13.84 -17.50
C SER A 30 -26.65 -14.49 -16.63
N SER A 31 -27.03 -15.49 -15.81
CA SER A 31 -26.15 -16.19 -14.87
C SER A 31 -25.02 -17.01 -15.53
N VAL A 32 -24.87 -16.94 -16.86
CA VAL A 32 -23.85 -17.66 -17.63
C VAL A 32 -22.51 -16.91 -17.66
N LEU A 33 -22.53 -15.59 -17.50
CA LEU A 33 -21.32 -14.78 -17.49
C LEU A 33 -20.80 -14.58 -16.06
N ASP A 34 -19.54 -14.92 -15.84
CA ASP A 34 -18.84 -14.68 -14.58
C ASP A 34 -18.06 -13.36 -14.62
N PHE A 35 -18.45 -12.41 -13.77
CA PHE A 35 -17.81 -11.10 -13.65
C PHE A 35 -16.87 -11.02 -12.43
N SER A 36 -16.66 -12.11 -11.70
CA SER A 36 -15.89 -12.12 -10.45
C SER A 36 -14.43 -11.68 -10.64
N ASP A 37 -13.87 -11.81 -11.85
CA ASP A 37 -12.53 -11.29 -12.17
C ASP A 37 -12.43 -9.75 -12.10
N MET A 38 -13.54 -9.02 -12.27
CA MET A 38 -13.56 -7.58 -12.04
C MET A 38 -13.39 -7.25 -10.55
N LEU A 39 -14.00 -8.04 -9.66
CA LEU A 39 -13.82 -7.92 -8.22
C LEU A 39 -12.40 -8.30 -7.80
N ARG A 40 -11.83 -9.35 -8.40
CA ARG A 40 -10.42 -9.72 -8.17
C ARG A 40 -9.46 -8.61 -8.58
N ALA A 41 -9.67 -8.02 -9.74
CA ALA A 41 -8.89 -6.88 -10.22
C ALA A 41 -9.05 -5.67 -9.30
N ALA A 42 -10.28 -5.36 -8.85
CA ALA A 42 -10.54 -4.27 -7.91
C ALA A 42 -9.75 -4.45 -6.60
N LEU A 43 -9.74 -5.65 -6.03
CA LEU A 43 -8.96 -5.94 -4.80
C LEU A 43 -7.45 -5.77 -5.01
N VAL A 44 -6.92 -6.28 -6.13
CA VAL A 44 -5.49 -6.12 -6.48
C VAL A 44 -5.12 -4.64 -6.63
N LEU A 45 -5.95 -3.85 -7.31
CA LEU A 45 -5.75 -2.42 -7.51
C LEU A 45 -5.82 -1.64 -6.20
N ALA A 46 -6.73 -2.00 -5.28
CA ALA A 46 -6.83 -1.37 -3.97
C ALA A 46 -5.57 -1.55 -3.13
N VAL A 47 -5.06 -2.79 -3.06
CA VAL A 47 -3.80 -3.10 -2.35
C VAL A 47 -2.60 -2.45 -3.05
N SER A 48 -2.61 -2.35 -4.39
CA SER A 48 -1.58 -1.62 -5.13
C SER A 48 -1.58 -0.12 -4.81
N ALA A 49 -2.76 0.48 -4.59
CA ALA A 49 -2.87 1.89 -4.20
C ALA A 49 -2.25 2.14 -2.81
N LEU A 50 -2.51 1.25 -1.84
CA LEU A 50 -1.87 1.29 -0.52
C LEU A 50 -0.33 1.21 -0.64
N ASP A 51 0.17 0.21 -1.39
CA ASP A 51 1.62 0.02 -1.56
C ASP A 51 2.29 1.27 -2.13
N TYR A 52 1.73 1.80 -3.23
CA TYR A 52 2.23 3.00 -3.88
C TYR A 52 2.19 4.22 -2.95
N TYR A 53 1.10 4.39 -2.20
CA TYR A 53 0.98 5.47 -1.21
C TYR A 53 2.15 5.43 -0.21
N ILE A 54 2.46 4.27 0.36
CA ILE A 54 3.55 4.12 1.34
C ILE A 54 4.92 4.43 0.69
N HIS A 55 5.18 3.94 -0.51
CA HIS A 55 6.40 4.30 -1.26
C HIS A 55 6.56 5.81 -1.41
N GLU A 56 5.50 6.50 -1.83
CA GLU A 56 5.56 7.94 -2.07
C GLU A 56 5.69 8.76 -0.79
N VAL A 57 4.94 8.46 0.28
CA VAL A 57 5.08 9.25 1.53
C VAL A 57 6.44 9.04 2.17
N VAL A 58 6.99 7.82 2.15
CA VAL A 58 8.33 7.56 2.70
C VAL A 58 9.39 8.27 1.88
N ARG A 59 9.32 8.21 0.55
CA ARG A 59 10.24 8.95 -0.32
C ARG A 59 10.19 10.45 -0.06
N ILE A 60 8.99 11.02 -0.04
CA ILE A 60 8.80 12.46 0.24
C ILE A 60 9.35 12.81 1.63
N GLY A 61 9.01 12.03 2.66
CA GLY A 61 9.45 12.30 4.03
C GLY A 61 10.97 12.20 4.21
N MET A 62 11.62 11.25 3.55
CA MET A 62 13.09 11.14 3.59
C MET A 62 13.77 12.34 2.91
N LEU A 63 13.21 12.86 1.81
CA LEU A 63 13.70 14.09 1.18
C LEU A 63 13.46 15.32 2.06
N GLU A 64 12.30 15.40 2.73
CA GLU A 64 12.02 16.46 3.71
C GLU A 64 13.05 16.44 4.87
N ILE A 65 13.41 15.26 5.38
CA ILE A 65 14.45 15.11 6.41
C ILE A 65 15.80 15.58 5.88
N HIS A 66 16.20 15.11 4.69
CA HIS A 66 17.46 15.51 4.06
C HIS A 66 17.58 17.04 3.91
N ARG A 67 16.48 17.72 3.59
CA ARG A 67 16.39 19.18 3.45
C ARG A 67 16.28 19.94 4.78
N GLY A 68 16.24 19.24 5.92
CA GLY A 68 16.03 19.84 7.24
C GLY A 68 14.61 20.38 7.47
N GLN A 69 13.63 19.94 6.68
CA GLN A 69 12.22 20.36 6.75
C GLN A 69 11.39 19.47 7.68
N ARG A 70 11.91 18.30 8.04
CA ARG A 70 11.30 17.32 8.94
C ARG A 70 12.37 16.84 9.94
N LEU A 71 11.96 16.57 11.18
CA LEU A 71 12.86 16.03 12.20
C LEU A 71 13.33 14.63 11.78
N GLU A 72 14.64 14.37 11.91
CA GLU A 72 15.24 13.07 11.61
C GLU A 72 14.91 12.03 12.70
N PRO A 73 14.17 10.95 12.40
CA PRO A 73 13.99 9.84 13.31
C PRO A 73 15.22 8.91 13.32
N PRO A 74 15.48 8.15 14.41
CA PRO A 74 16.66 7.29 14.51
C PRO A 74 16.82 6.26 13.37
N ALA A 75 15.71 5.77 12.81
CA ALA A 75 15.76 4.79 11.73
C ALA A 75 16.28 5.38 10.40
N PHE A 76 16.15 6.70 10.19
CA PHE A 76 16.64 7.37 8.98
C PHE A 76 18.15 7.18 8.81
N SER A 77 18.94 7.42 9.86
CA SER A 77 20.40 7.30 9.81
C SER A 77 20.87 5.87 9.56
N GLY A 78 20.01 4.87 9.82
CA GLY A 78 20.26 3.46 9.52
C GLY A 78 19.96 3.05 8.08
N PHE A 79 19.44 3.96 7.24
CA PHE A 79 19.12 3.66 5.85
C PHE A 79 20.38 3.33 5.05
N GLN A 80 20.47 2.10 4.56
CA GLN A 80 21.68 1.59 3.91
C GLN A 80 21.74 1.95 2.43
N ILE A 81 22.88 2.48 2.01
CA ILE A 81 23.24 2.71 0.60
C ILE A 81 24.53 1.94 0.26
N SER A 82 24.76 1.67 -1.03
CA SER A 82 25.97 0.94 -1.46
C SER A 82 27.17 1.90 -1.43
N LEU A 83 28.40 1.41 -1.32
CA LEU A 83 29.58 2.28 -1.39
C LEU A 83 29.69 3.04 -2.73
N GLY A 84 29.24 2.41 -3.82
CA GLY A 84 29.16 3.05 -5.13
C GLY A 84 28.21 4.24 -5.13
N ASN A 85 27.01 4.05 -4.55
CA ASN A 85 26.00 5.10 -4.46
C ASN A 85 26.42 6.19 -3.46
N ALA A 86 27.02 5.83 -2.32
CA ALA A 86 27.58 6.80 -1.38
C ALA A 86 28.62 7.72 -2.05
N ARG A 87 29.53 7.15 -2.85
CA ARG A 87 30.51 7.92 -3.63
C ARG A 87 29.83 8.82 -4.67
N ALA A 88 28.77 8.34 -5.33
CA ALA A 88 28.00 9.15 -6.26
C ALA A 88 27.32 10.34 -5.55
N GLY A 89 26.73 10.12 -4.37
CA GLY A 89 26.11 11.17 -3.55
C GLY A 89 27.10 12.24 -3.11
N ILE A 90 28.29 11.85 -2.64
CA ILE A 90 29.38 12.80 -2.29
C ILE A 90 29.72 13.71 -3.49
N ASN A 91 29.69 13.16 -4.71
CA ASN A 91 30.02 13.87 -5.94
C ASN A 91 28.81 14.57 -6.59
N ALA A 92 27.60 14.45 -6.04
CA ALA A 92 26.38 14.94 -6.67
C ALA A 92 26.28 16.48 -6.66
N GLY A 93 26.94 17.16 -5.71
CA GLY A 93 26.91 18.62 -5.60
C GLY A 93 25.47 19.15 -5.50
N GLN A 94 25.07 20.00 -6.44
CA GLN A 94 23.71 20.57 -6.48
C GLN A 94 22.62 19.55 -6.83
N ASN A 95 22.98 18.35 -7.32
CA ASN A 95 22.03 17.30 -7.70
C ASN A 95 21.76 16.29 -6.56
N ILE A 96 22.20 16.58 -5.33
CA ILE A 96 22.09 15.65 -4.20
C ILE A 96 20.66 15.18 -3.94
N ASP A 97 19.67 16.07 -4.09
CA ASP A 97 18.25 15.75 -3.93
C ASP A 97 17.77 14.72 -4.95
N SER A 98 18.10 14.92 -6.22
CA SER A 98 17.72 14.00 -7.29
C SER A 98 18.39 12.65 -7.11
N TRP A 99 19.69 12.66 -6.75
CA TRP A 99 20.43 11.44 -6.47
C TRP A 99 19.80 10.66 -5.31
N LEU A 100 19.46 11.33 -4.21
CA LEU A 100 18.86 10.67 -3.05
C LEU A 100 17.48 10.12 -3.40
N GLU A 101 16.68 10.87 -4.16
CA GLU A 101 15.39 10.38 -4.63
C GLU A 101 15.54 9.08 -5.45
N ASP A 102 16.47 9.06 -6.40
CA ASP A 102 16.73 7.89 -7.24
C ASP A 102 17.24 6.69 -6.40
N GLU A 103 18.12 6.92 -5.43
CA GLU A 103 18.59 5.88 -4.51
C GLU A 103 17.43 5.30 -3.70
N ILE A 104 16.57 6.15 -3.13
CA ILE A 104 15.40 5.69 -2.36
C ILE A 104 14.49 4.84 -3.25
N ARG A 105 14.17 5.31 -4.46
CA ARG A 105 13.33 4.57 -5.41
C ARG A 105 13.97 3.22 -5.78
N GLN A 106 15.27 3.20 -6.07
CA GLN A 106 15.98 1.96 -6.38
C GLN A 106 15.95 0.98 -5.19
N ARG A 107 16.26 1.45 -3.98
CA ARG A 107 16.27 0.62 -2.77
C ARG A 107 14.91 0.08 -2.38
N HIS A 108 13.84 0.78 -2.72
CA HIS A 108 12.48 0.35 -2.43
C HIS A 108 11.83 -0.42 -3.58
N SER A 109 12.34 -0.36 -4.81
CA SER A 109 11.74 -0.98 -6.01
C SER A 109 11.42 -2.48 -5.91
N TYR A 110 12.18 -3.24 -5.11
CA TYR A 110 11.98 -4.68 -4.90
C TYR A 110 11.23 -5.00 -3.61
N LYS A 111 10.80 -3.98 -2.86
CA LYS A 111 10.07 -4.12 -1.59
C LYS A 111 8.59 -3.83 -1.81
N SER A 112 7.74 -4.66 -1.23
CA SER A 112 6.31 -4.38 -1.08
C SER A 112 6.03 -3.85 0.32
N PHE A 113 5.31 -2.74 0.39
CA PHE A 113 4.89 -2.09 1.63
C PHE A 113 3.38 -2.27 1.83
N GLN A 114 2.97 -3.53 1.94
CA GLN A 114 1.56 -3.92 2.11
C GLN A 114 1.32 -4.59 3.45
N GLN A 115 2.24 -5.47 3.88
CA GLN A 115 2.13 -6.16 5.15
C GLN A 115 2.35 -5.18 6.31
N PRO A 116 1.67 -5.36 7.46
CA PRO A 116 1.71 -4.39 8.55
C PRO A 116 3.12 -4.05 9.06
N ASN A 117 4.00 -5.06 9.15
CA ASN A 117 5.38 -4.87 9.59
C ASN A 117 6.20 -4.10 8.54
N ALA A 118 6.04 -4.42 7.26
CA ALA A 118 6.74 -3.74 6.18
C ALA A 118 6.35 -2.25 6.10
N ILE A 119 5.06 -1.94 6.29
CA ILE A 119 4.58 -0.55 6.39
C ILE A 119 5.20 0.16 7.58
N ALA A 120 5.18 -0.47 8.76
CA ALA A 120 5.75 0.14 9.97
C ALA A 120 7.25 0.40 9.82
N ASP A 121 8.01 -0.54 9.25
CA ASP A 121 9.44 -0.39 9.02
C ASP A 121 9.76 0.72 8.01
N ALA A 122 8.96 0.86 6.96
CA ALA A 122 9.11 1.94 6.00
C ALA A 122 8.77 3.31 6.61
N VAL A 123 7.66 3.41 7.34
CA VAL A 123 7.21 4.65 8.00
C VAL A 123 8.19 5.09 9.09
N ARG A 124 8.84 4.16 9.80
CA ARG A 124 9.86 4.50 10.80
C ARG A 124 11.01 5.36 10.26
N LEU A 125 11.31 5.26 8.96
CA LEU A 125 12.32 6.09 8.30
C LEU A 125 11.96 7.58 8.32
N ILE A 126 10.69 7.93 8.52
CA ILE A 126 10.17 9.30 8.45
C ILE A 126 9.36 9.75 9.68
N CYS A 127 9.10 8.85 10.63
CA CYS A 127 8.31 9.11 11.83
C CYS A 127 8.69 8.14 12.97
N ASP A 128 9.03 8.66 14.14
CA ASP A 128 9.45 7.85 15.30
C ASP A 128 8.26 7.31 16.14
N LYS A 129 7.02 7.68 15.79
CA LYS A 129 5.84 7.19 16.50
C LYS A 129 5.62 5.70 16.26
N LYS A 130 5.01 5.03 17.25
CA LYS A 130 4.56 3.65 17.09
C LYS A 130 3.31 3.59 16.22
N LEU A 131 3.52 3.48 14.91
CA LEU A 131 2.48 3.59 13.88
C LEU A 131 1.15 2.90 14.23
N TRP A 132 1.18 1.61 14.56
CA TRP A 132 -0.07 0.85 14.78
C TRP A 132 -0.80 1.21 16.08
N GLU A 133 -0.12 1.78 17.08
CA GLU A 133 -0.79 2.32 18.27
C GLU A 133 -1.54 3.61 17.91
N GLU A 134 -0.92 4.47 17.11
CA GLU A 134 -1.55 5.70 16.60
C GLU A 134 -2.74 5.42 15.67
N VAL A 135 -2.57 4.47 14.73
CA VAL A 135 -3.65 4.03 13.83
C VAL A 135 -4.81 3.41 14.64
N SER A 136 -4.49 2.66 15.69
CA SER A 136 -5.49 2.09 16.60
C SER A 136 -6.33 3.17 17.30
N MET A 137 -5.70 4.25 17.77
CA MET A 137 -6.42 5.39 18.34
C MET A 137 -7.33 6.07 17.31
N ASN A 138 -6.83 6.28 16.08
CA ASN A 138 -7.59 6.94 15.01
C ASN A 138 -8.79 6.12 14.52
N MET A 139 -8.66 4.78 14.44
CA MET A 139 -9.71 3.88 13.95
C MET A 139 -10.62 3.34 15.06
N GLY A 140 -10.32 3.62 16.34
CA GLY A 140 -11.08 3.11 17.48
C GLY A 140 -11.11 1.58 17.58
N SER A 141 -10.11 0.91 17.02
CA SER A 141 -10.02 -0.56 16.94
C SER A 141 -8.65 -1.04 17.42
N PRO A 142 -8.53 -2.22 18.08
CA PRO A 142 -7.24 -2.68 18.58
C PRO A 142 -6.20 -2.84 17.46
N ALA A 143 -4.97 -2.37 17.71
CA ALA A 143 -3.86 -2.48 16.75
C ALA A 143 -3.65 -3.91 16.23
N LYS A 144 -3.85 -4.93 17.08
CA LYS A 144 -3.75 -6.34 16.70
C LYS A 144 -4.76 -6.71 15.61
N ASP A 145 -6.00 -6.25 15.75
CA ASP A 145 -7.11 -6.61 14.87
C ASP A 145 -6.96 -5.89 13.52
N ILE A 146 -6.58 -4.62 13.54
CA ILE A 146 -6.25 -3.84 12.33
C ILE A 146 -5.14 -4.54 11.54
N LYS A 147 -4.03 -4.90 12.18
CA LYS A 147 -2.93 -5.61 11.51
C LYS A 147 -3.39 -6.97 10.95
N GLN A 148 -4.20 -7.71 11.70
CA GLN A 148 -4.69 -9.01 11.27
C GLN A 148 -5.62 -8.89 10.05
N GLN A 149 -6.51 -7.91 10.05
CA GLN A 149 -7.40 -7.63 8.93
C GLN A 149 -6.61 -7.20 7.69
N LEU A 150 -5.63 -6.31 7.84
CA LEU A 150 -4.74 -5.91 6.76
C LEU A 150 -3.99 -7.11 6.17
N SER A 151 -3.39 -7.96 7.01
CA SER A 151 -2.71 -9.18 6.53
C SER A 151 -3.65 -10.11 5.77
N ARG A 152 -4.88 -10.34 6.25
CA ARG A 152 -5.88 -11.16 5.52
C ARG A 152 -6.20 -10.59 4.13
N ILE A 153 -6.34 -9.28 4.00
CA ILE A 153 -6.60 -8.60 2.72
C ILE A 153 -5.40 -8.79 1.77
N VAL A 154 -4.18 -8.58 2.27
CA VAL A 154 -2.96 -8.78 1.48
C VAL A 154 -2.79 -10.23 1.05
N ASP A 155 -3.09 -11.19 1.93
CA ASP A 155 -3.02 -12.62 1.62
C ASP A 155 -4.06 -13.01 0.57
N ARG A 156 -5.29 -12.49 0.66
CA ARG A 156 -6.33 -12.68 -0.37
C ARG A 156 -5.88 -12.12 -1.73
N ARG A 157 -5.24 -10.95 -1.74
CA ARG A 157 -4.64 -10.36 -2.95
C ARG A 157 -3.50 -11.21 -3.49
N ASN A 158 -2.65 -11.80 -2.63
CA ASN A 158 -1.55 -12.65 -3.05
C ASN A 158 -2.04 -13.91 -3.75
N LYS A 159 -3.13 -14.52 -3.24
CA LYS A 159 -3.79 -15.63 -3.92
C LYS A 159 -4.18 -15.27 -5.36
N ILE A 160 -4.77 -14.09 -5.56
CA ILE A 160 -5.16 -13.60 -6.90
C ILE A 160 -3.93 -13.34 -7.78
N ALA A 161 -2.98 -12.55 -7.28
CA ALA A 161 -1.89 -12.00 -8.08
C ALA A 161 -0.74 -13.00 -8.33
N HIS A 162 -0.54 -13.94 -7.42
CA HIS A 162 0.63 -14.83 -7.42
C HIS A 162 0.29 -16.32 -7.44
N GLU A 163 -0.93 -16.72 -7.07
CA GLU A 163 -1.36 -18.13 -7.00
C GLU A 163 -2.49 -18.47 -8.00
N ALA A 164 -2.72 -17.61 -8.99
CA ALA A 164 -3.79 -17.74 -10.00
C ALA A 164 -5.21 -17.88 -9.43
N ASP A 165 -5.37 -17.49 -8.17
CA ASP A 165 -6.56 -17.63 -7.34
C ASP A 165 -7.13 -19.05 -7.20
N ILE A 166 -6.33 -20.09 -7.44
CA ILE A 166 -6.81 -21.47 -7.39
C ILE A 166 -7.05 -21.91 -5.95
N ASP A 167 -8.22 -22.50 -5.68
CA ASP A 167 -8.51 -23.15 -4.40
C ASP A 167 -8.10 -24.63 -4.46
N PRO A 168 -7.04 -25.05 -3.75
CA PRO A 168 -6.56 -26.42 -3.78
C PRO A 168 -7.49 -27.42 -3.08
N SER A 169 -8.55 -26.94 -2.41
CA SER A 169 -9.50 -27.76 -1.63
C SER A 169 -10.58 -28.40 -2.51
N TYR A 170 -10.73 -27.96 -3.75
CA TYR A 170 -11.79 -28.33 -4.69
C TYR A 170 -11.21 -28.93 -5.99
N PRO A 171 -12.06 -29.48 -6.91
CA PRO A 171 -11.60 -29.98 -8.20
C PRO A 171 -10.82 -28.94 -9.01
N ILE A 172 -10.05 -29.40 -10.01
CA ILE A 172 -9.26 -28.54 -10.90
C ILE A 172 -10.13 -27.41 -11.48
N GLY A 173 -9.65 -26.18 -11.34
CA GLY A 173 -10.23 -24.99 -11.97
C GLY A 173 -11.02 -24.09 -11.03
N ASP A 174 -11.39 -24.56 -9.84
CA ASP A 174 -12.11 -23.74 -8.87
C ASP A 174 -11.21 -22.67 -8.26
N ARG A 175 -11.75 -21.46 -8.15
CA ARG A 175 -11.07 -20.29 -7.57
C ARG A 175 -11.66 -19.97 -6.20
N TRP A 176 -10.86 -19.31 -5.35
CA TRP A 176 -11.36 -18.81 -4.09
C TRP A 176 -12.58 -17.89 -4.29
N PRO A 177 -13.63 -18.03 -3.47
CA PRO A 177 -14.82 -17.21 -3.59
C PRO A 177 -14.49 -15.73 -3.41
N ILE A 178 -15.26 -14.90 -4.09
CA ILE A 178 -15.19 -13.45 -4.00
C ILE A 178 -16.57 -12.87 -4.29
N ASP A 179 -16.96 -11.88 -3.50
CA ASP A 179 -18.21 -11.16 -3.68
C ASP A 179 -18.00 -9.66 -3.45
N GLU A 180 -19.06 -8.90 -3.74
CA GLU A 180 -19.04 -7.45 -3.66
C GLU A 180 -18.83 -6.96 -2.23
N LEU A 181 -19.39 -7.65 -1.24
CA LEU A 181 -19.29 -7.26 0.16
C LEU A 181 -17.83 -7.35 0.62
N LEU A 182 -17.18 -8.49 0.37
CA LEU A 182 -15.77 -8.73 0.69
C LEU A 182 -14.88 -7.64 0.11
N VAL A 183 -15.07 -7.30 -1.16
CA VAL A 183 -14.20 -6.31 -1.83
C VAL A 183 -14.48 -4.89 -1.34
N ASN A 184 -15.75 -4.50 -1.16
CA ASN A 184 -16.07 -3.17 -0.61
C ASN A 184 -15.54 -3.00 0.82
N GLU A 185 -15.73 -3.99 1.70
CA GLU A 185 -15.19 -3.96 3.07
C GLU A 185 -13.66 -3.87 3.08
N ALA A 186 -12.98 -4.58 2.17
CA ALA A 186 -11.54 -4.49 2.03
C ALA A 186 -11.10 -3.10 1.57
N VAL A 187 -11.78 -2.51 0.57
CA VAL A 187 -11.47 -1.17 0.05
C VAL A 187 -11.69 -0.10 1.11
N ASP A 188 -12.82 -0.13 1.80
CA ASP A 188 -13.15 0.85 2.85
C ASP A 188 -12.17 0.74 4.02
N PHE A 189 -11.79 -0.47 4.41
CA PHE A 189 -10.78 -0.69 5.43
C PHE A 189 -9.40 -0.15 5.01
N LEU A 190 -8.95 -0.42 3.78
CA LEU A 190 -7.68 0.09 3.27
C LEU A 190 -7.66 1.62 3.21
N GLU A 191 -8.78 2.24 2.81
CA GLU A 191 -8.93 3.70 2.83
C GLU A 191 -8.80 4.25 4.25
N GLN A 192 -9.51 3.67 5.23
CA GLN A 192 -9.40 4.09 6.63
C GLN A 192 -7.99 3.96 7.20
N VAL A 193 -7.27 2.87 6.86
CA VAL A 193 -5.87 2.68 7.27
C VAL A 193 -4.99 3.77 6.66
N VAL A 194 -5.09 4.02 5.36
CA VAL A 194 -4.26 5.03 4.68
C VAL A 194 -4.54 6.44 5.19
N GLU A 195 -5.81 6.81 5.35
CA GLU A 195 -6.20 8.11 5.93
C GLU A 195 -5.69 8.26 7.36
N SER A 196 -5.74 7.19 8.16
CA SER A 196 -5.22 7.19 9.52
C SER A 196 -3.70 7.35 9.55
N ILE A 197 -2.97 6.65 8.68
CA ILE A 197 -1.52 6.83 8.51
C ILE A 197 -1.23 8.27 8.08
N HIS A 198 -1.97 8.81 7.12
CA HIS A 198 -1.74 10.17 6.62
C HIS A 198 -1.91 11.24 7.70
N LYS A 199 -2.91 11.10 8.58
CA LYS A 199 -3.13 12.00 9.72
C LYS A 199 -1.99 12.00 10.75
N ILE A 200 -1.19 10.92 10.79
CA ILE A 200 -0.09 10.75 11.75
C ILE A 200 1.19 11.43 11.25
N LEU A 201 1.39 11.44 9.92
CA LEU A 201 2.61 11.86 9.22
C LEU A 201 2.72 13.37 9.04
#